data_AF-A0A9P5Q3E9-F1
#
_entry.id   AF-A0A9P5Q3E9-F1
#
_cell.length_a   1.000
_cell.length_b   1.000
_cell.length_c   1.000
_cell.angle_alpha   90.00
_cell.angle_beta   90.00
_cell.angle_gamma   90.00
#
_symmetry.space_group_name_H-M   'P 1'
#
loop_
_entity.id
_entity.type
_entity.pdbx_description
1 polymer ?
#
loop_
_entity_poly.entity_id
_entity_poly.type
_entity_poly.pdbx_seq_one_letter_code
_entity_poly.pdbx_strand_id
1 'polypeptide(L)'
;MGTRSRSAPPFSRHDVGSAFFLREDIETGPLYMDPADLAEFSSVRVYISIQGRAIYWVDDDKFLKLYSYLVDVSSIVSNMDLARTRLPVPRVLRYGYSGNCAYILMERVPYESLARVLRRWGLDYMPWEVTTLAHYIVRELASIGLRHNDLEPRNILVDRDGSLASVVDWDSCTPLHIGGEYARQISHNPSFRLPGEEDWFHIFLLYTLDRTGEEILLGSSRYDNKRLHYWPLVKSKAADIIAPPVTDPRNQSFSRQMSASMRVTT
;
A
#
# COMPACT_ATOMS: atom_id res chain seq x y z
N MET A 1 -13.01 -9.35 17.56
CA MET A 1 -13.79 -8.99 16.35
C MET A 1 -13.23 -7.67 15.84
N GLY A 2 -12.83 -7.59 14.57
CA GLY A 2 -12.28 -6.37 13.99
C GLY A 2 -13.33 -5.26 13.89
N THR A 3 -12.92 -4.00 14.04
CA THR A 3 -13.75 -2.83 13.80
C THR A 3 -14.14 -2.78 12.32
N ARG A 4 -15.42 -2.58 12.02
CA ARG A 4 -15.91 -2.47 10.63
C ARG A 4 -15.32 -1.21 9.98
N SER A 5 -14.85 -1.34 8.73
CA SER A 5 -14.47 -0.18 7.91
C SER A 5 -15.65 0.78 7.75
N ARG A 6 -15.38 2.08 7.84
CA ARG A 6 -16.42 3.12 7.68
C ARG A 6 -16.97 3.18 6.26
N SER A 7 -16.15 2.79 5.27
CA SER A 7 -16.53 2.80 3.86
C SER A 7 -17.16 1.49 3.38
N ALA A 8 -17.03 0.40 4.13
CA ALA A 8 -17.64 -0.88 3.78
C ALA A 8 -19.18 -0.81 3.85
N PRO A 9 -19.91 -1.22 2.78
CA PRO A 9 -21.36 -1.32 2.82
C PRO A 9 -21.83 -2.27 3.93
N PRO A 10 -23.08 -2.10 4.42
CA PRO A 10 -23.59 -2.97 5.47
C PRO A 10 -23.72 -4.40 4.95
N PHE A 11 -23.23 -5.35 5.75
CA PHE A 11 -23.46 -6.78 5.57
C PHE A 11 -24.14 -7.34 6.82
N SER A 12 -25.01 -8.32 6.61
CA SER A 12 -25.67 -9.09 7.65
C SER A 12 -24.77 -10.22 8.14
N ARG A 13 -25.10 -10.79 9.31
CA ARG A 13 -24.42 -12.00 9.80
C ARG A 13 -24.56 -13.19 8.84
N HIS A 14 -25.62 -13.21 8.03
CA HIS A 14 -25.86 -14.26 7.04
C HIS A 14 -24.94 -14.17 5.83
N ASP A 15 -24.38 -12.98 5.55
CA ASP A 15 -23.42 -12.79 4.47
C ASP A 15 -22.02 -13.33 4.85
N VAL A 16 -21.76 -13.52 6.14
CA VAL A 16 -20.48 -14.06 6.66
C VAL A 16 -20.51 -15.59 6.65
N GLY A 17 -20.42 -16.17 5.47
CA GLY A 17 -20.26 -17.62 5.26
C GLY A 17 -18.80 -18.08 5.20
N SER A 18 -18.59 -19.39 5.01
CA SER A 18 -17.25 -19.98 4.77
C SER A 18 -16.53 -19.36 3.58
N ALA A 19 -17.27 -18.91 2.57
CA ALA A 19 -16.74 -18.27 1.37
C ALA A 19 -16.41 -16.77 1.55
N PHE A 20 -16.76 -16.13 2.67
CA PHE A 20 -16.58 -14.68 2.86
C PHE A 20 -15.12 -14.22 2.74
N PHE A 21 -14.19 -15.10 3.13
CA PHE A 21 -12.76 -14.83 3.06
C PHE A 21 -12.10 -15.25 1.75
N LEU A 22 -12.83 -15.92 0.86
CA LEU A 22 -12.33 -16.39 -0.42
C LEU A 22 -12.42 -15.28 -1.48
N ARG A 23 -11.39 -15.19 -2.33
CA ARG A 23 -11.35 -14.27 -3.49
C ARG A 23 -11.53 -15.02 -4.81
N GLU A 24 -11.16 -16.29 -4.81
CA GLU A 24 -11.33 -17.25 -5.90
C GLU A 24 -12.11 -18.44 -5.37
N ASP A 25 -13.07 -18.92 -6.14
CA ASP A 25 -13.66 -20.23 -5.87
C ASP A 25 -12.66 -21.32 -6.27
N ILE A 26 -12.29 -22.15 -5.30
CA ILE A 26 -11.32 -23.23 -5.47
C ILE A 26 -11.85 -24.29 -6.45
N GLU A 27 -13.17 -24.49 -6.48
CA GLU A 27 -13.80 -25.54 -7.29
C GLU A 27 -14.15 -25.05 -8.68
N THR A 28 -14.67 -23.82 -8.80
CA THR A 28 -15.20 -23.32 -10.07
C THR A 28 -14.22 -22.39 -10.80
N GLY A 29 -13.27 -21.77 -10.10
CA GLY A 29 -12.30 -20.82 -10.67
C GLY A 29 -12.70 -19.34 -10.90
N PRO A 30 -13.98 -18.89 -10.87
CA PRO A 30 -14.31 -17.48 -10.97
C PRO A 30 -13.99 -16.72 -9.68
N LEU A 31 -13.85 -15.41 -9.85
CA LEU A 31 -13.67 -14.44 -8.77
C LEU A 31 -14.98 -14.25 -8.02
N TYR A 32 -14.93 -14.04 -6.71
CA TYR A 32 -16.11 -13.65 -5.91
C TYR A 32 -16.50 -12.16 -6.08
N MET A 33 -16.18 -11.59 -7.24
CA MET A 33 -16.56 -10.27 -7.71
C MET A 33 -17.75 -10.40 -8.67
N ASP A 34 -18.62 -9.38 -8.75
CA ASP A 34 -19.74 -9.43 -9.71
C ASP A 34 -19.18 -9.54 -11.15
N PRO A 35 -19.57 -10.56 -11.93
CA PRO A 35 -19.10 -10.70 -13.31
C PRO A 35 -19.36 -9.46 -14.18
N ALA A 36 -20.43 -8.70 -13.89
CA ALA A 36 -20.73 -7.47 -14.61
C ALA A 36 -19.64 -6.40 -14.43
N ASP A 37 -18.96 -6.38 -13.28
CA ASP A 37 -17.88 -5.43 -13.02
C ASP A 37 -16.58 -5.80 -13.75
N LEU A 38 -16.46 -7.06 -14.19
CA LEU A 38 -15.35 -7.58 -14.97
C LEU A 38 -15.64 -7.63 -16.47
N ALA A 39 -16.91 -7.53 -16.86
CA ALA A 39 -17.37 -7.71 -18.24
C ALA A 39 -16.80 -6.66 -19.22
N GLU A 40 -16.35 -5.51 -18.71
CA GLU A 40 -15.70 -4.48 -19.55
C GLU A 40 -14.25 -4.81 -19.91
N PHE A 41 -13.60 -5.75 -19.22
CA PHE A 41 -12.21 -6.10 -19.45
C PHE A 41 -12.06 -7.25 -20.44
N SER A 42 -11.06 -7.13 -21.31
CA SER A 42 -10.75 -8.15 -22.31
C SER A 42 -10.03 -9.36 -21.70
N SER A 43 -9.28 -9.15 -20.62
CA SER A 43 -8.60 -10.24 -19.90
C SER A 43 -8.40 -9.92 -18.43
N VAL A 44 -8.46 -10.95 -17.59
CA VAL A 44 -8.13 -10.91 -16.17
C VAL A 44 -7.29 -12.15 -15.85
N ARG A 45 -6.05 -11.94 -15.41
CA ARG A 45 -5.08 -13.03 -15.16
C ARG A 45 -4.52 -12.91 -13.74
N VAL A 46 -4.48 -14.02 -13.02
CA VAL A 46 -3.86 -14.08 -11.69
C VAL A 46 -2.38 -13.71 -11.81
N TYR A 47 -1.94 -12.73 -11.04
CA TYR A 47 -0.52 -12.39 -10.90
C TYR A 47 0.04 -12.99 -9.60
N ILE A 48 -0.60 -12.68 -8.47
CA ILE A 48 -0.20 -13.14 -7.14
C ILE A 48 -1.46 -13.42 -6.33
N SER A 49 -1.57 -14.62 -5.74
CA SER A 49 -2.63 -14.97 -4.81
C SER A 49 -2.00 -15.38 -3.47
N ILE A 50 -2.24 -14.57 -2.43
CA ILE A 50 -1.77 -14.81 -1.06
C ILE A 50 -3.01 -14.83 -0.16
N GLN A 51 -2.97 -15.56 0.96
CA GLN A 51 -4.11 -15.63 1.88
C GLN A 51 -4.66 -14.23 2.23
N GLY A 52 -5.90 -13.97 1.82
CA GLY A 52 -6.61 -12.72 2.08
C GLY A 52 -6.42 -11.59 1.06
N ARG A 53 -5.47 -11.71 0.12
CA ARG A 53 -5.20 -10.70 -0.93
C ARG A 53 -4.85 -11.38 -2.26
N ALA A 54 -5.55 -11.00 -3.32
CA ALA A 54 -5.22 -11.44 -4.67
C ALA A 54 -4.97 -10.24 -5.58
N ILE A 55 -4.01 -10.38 -6.48
CA ILE A 55 -3.58 -9.36 -7.43
C ILE A 55 -3.68 -9.95 -8.83
N TYR A 56 -4.32 -9.22 -9.73
CA TYR A 56 -4.56 -9.62 -11.11
C TYR A 56 -3.99 -8.60 -12.07
N TRP A 57 -3.47 -9.09 -13.19
CA TRP A 57 -3.33 -8.30 -14.40
C TRP A 57 -4.69 -8.18 -15.07
N VAL A 58 -5.09 -6.95 -15.39
CA VAL A 58 -6.31 -6.68 -16.12
C VAL A 58 -5.92 -6.01 -17.43
N ASP A 59 -6.39 -6.59 -18.54
CA ASP A 59 -5.88 -6.32 -19.87
C ASP A 59 -4.33 -6.49 -19.89
N ASP A 60 -3.61 -5.43 -20.23
CA ASP A 60 -2.14 -5.38 -20.18
C ASP A 60 -1.58 -4.18 -19.38
N ASP A 61 -2.42 -3.19 -19.08
CA ASP A 61 -2.04 -1.88 -18.55
C ASP A 61 -2.66 -1.55 -17.18
N LYS A 62 -3.36 -2.51 -16.55
CA LYS A 62 -4.01 -2.31 -15.24
C LYS A 62 -3.64 -3.39 -14.24
N PHE A 63 -3.74 -3.02 -12.97
CA PHE A 63 -3.72 -3.91 -11.82
C PHE A 63 -5.04 -3.86 -11.08
N LEU A 64 -5.59 -5.03 -10.77
CA LEU A 64 -6.71 -5.19 -9.85
C LEU A 64 -6.21 -5.87 -8.58
N LYS A 65 -6.35 -5.18 -7.45
CA LYS A 65 -6.16 -5.77 -6.13
C LYS A 65 -7.51 -6.09 -5.52
N LEU A 66 -7.68 -7.34 -5.08
CA LEU A 66 -8.82 -7.80 -4.31
C LEU A 66 -8.42 -8.02 -2.86
N TYR A 67 -9.24 -7.51 -1.96
CA TYR A 67 -9.06 -7.55 -0.52
C TYR A 67 -10.26 -8.22 0.15
N SER A 68 -10.09 -8.54 1.43
CA SER A 68 -11.23 -8.75 2.30
C SER A 68 -12.20 -7.59 2.28
N TYR A 69 -13.49 -7.90 2.26
CA TYR A 69 -14.59 -6.93 2.40
C TYR A 69 -14.43 -5.99 3.60
N LEU A 70 -13.67 -6.42 4.62
CA LEU A 70 -13.43 -5.64 5.83
C LEU A 70 -12.37 -4.54 5.65
N VAL A 71 -11.61 -4.56 4.55
CA VAL A 71 -10.57 -3.57 4.28
C VAL A 71 -11.19 -2.23 3.87
N ASP A 72 -10.68 -1.15 4.46
CA ASP A 72 -11.10 0.22 4.15
C ASP A 72 -10.34 0.75 2.92
N VAL A 73 -10.77 0.33 1.74
CA VAL A 73 -10.13 0.74 0.47
C VAL A 73 -10.22 2.25 0.24
N SER A 74 -11.23 2.92 0.78
CA SER A 74 -11.34 4.40 0.68
C SER A 74 -10.21 5.10 1.42
N SER A 75 -9.84 4.59 2.60
CA SER A 75 -8.71 5.13 3.37
C SER A 75 -7.38 4.89 2.65
N ILE A 76 -7.20 3.71 2.05
CA ILE A 76 -6.00 3.40 1.23
C ILE A 76 -5.90 4.37 0.05
N VAL A 77 -6.98 4.54 -0.71
CA VAL A 77 -7.00 5.43 -1.89
C VAL A 77 -6.77 6.88 -1.49
N SER A 78 -7.38 7.35 -0.40
CA SER A 78 -7.15 8.71 0.10
C SER A 78 -5.68 8.97 0.42
N ASN A 79 -5.00 7.99 1.02
CA ASN A 79 -3.57 8.08 1.30
C ASN A 79 -2.74 8.05 0.00
N MET A 80 -3.11 7.22 -0.99
CA MET A 80 -2.46 7.20 -2.30
C MET A 80 -2.59 8.54 -3.01
N ASP A 81 -3.77 9.16 -3.02
CA ASP A 81 -4.00 10.46 -3.65
C ASP A 81 -3.20 11.57 -2.97
N LEU A 82 -3.15 11.57 -1.62
CA LEU A 82 -2.32 12.53 -0.88
C LEU A 82 -0.84 12.33 -1.17
N ALA A 83 -0.34 11.08 -1.18
CA ALA A 83 1.04 10.77 -1.52
C ALA A 83 1.42 11.17 -2.95
N ARG A 84 0.48 11.02 -3.90
CA ARG A 84 0.68 11.41 -5.31
C ARG A 84 0.98 12.90 -5.50
N THR A 85 0.70 13.75 -4.51
CA THR A 85 1.07 15.17 -4.54
C THR A 85 2.57 15.42 -4.40
N ARG A 86 3.34 14.42 -3.94
CA ARG A 86 4.80 14.53 -3.69
C ARG A 86 5.62 13.45 -4.38
N LEU A 87 5.04 12.29 -4.61
CA LEU A 87 5.73 11.11 -5.13
C LEU A 87 4.99 10.53 -6.33
N PRO A 88 5.69 9.83 -7.24
CA PRO A 88 5.01 9.02 -8.24
C PRO A 88 4.31 7.84 -7.57
N VAL A 89 2.98 7.79 -7.73
CA VAL A 89 2.08 6.78 -7.16
C VAL A 89 1.15 6.31 -8.27
N PRO A 90 0.84 5.00 -8.41
CA PRO A 90 -0.05 4.53 -9.46
C PRO A 90 -1.43 5.19 -9.34
N ARG A 91 -1.97 5.64 -10.47
CA ARG A 91 -3.28 6.26 -10.54
C ARG A 91 -4.35 5.22 -10.24
N VAL A 92 -5.15 5.50 -9.22
CA VAL A 92 -6.37 4.74 -8.94
C VAL A 92 -7.43 5.11 -9.98
N LEU A 93 -7.90 4.12 -10.72
CA LEU A 93 -8.91 4.26 -11.77
C LEU A 93 -10.31 4.08 -11.19
N ARG A 94 -10.51 3.01 -10.42
CA ARG A 94 -11.78 2.65 -9.75
C ARG A 94 -11.47 1.95 -8.43
N TYR A 95 -12.32 2.13 -7.44
CA TYR A 95 -12.24 1.37 -6.19
C TYR A 95 -13.61 1.23 -5.55
N GLY A 96 -13.76 0.27 -4.64
CA GLY A 96 -15.01 0.10 -3.92
C GLY A 96 -15.24 -1.34 -3.51
N TYR A 97 -16.49 -1.78 -3.63
CA TYR A 97 -16.94 -3.09 -3.17
C TYR A 97 -17.75 -3.77 -4.28
N SER A 98 -17.48 -5.06 -4.50
CA SER A 98 -18.17 -5.90 -5.47
C SER A 98 -18.18 -7.35 -4.98
N GLY A 99 -19.36 -7.96 -4.97
CA GLY A 99 -19.57 -9.27 -4.34
C GLY A 99 -19.12 -9.29 -2.87
N ASN A 100 -18.22 -10.20 -2.52
CA ASN A 100 -17.63 -10.30 -1.17
C ASN A 100 -16.24 -9.62 -1.06
N CYS A 101 -15.84 -8.85 -2.08
CA CYS A 101 -14.51 -8.26 -2.16
C CYS A 101 -14.57 -6.74 -2.00
N ALA A 102 -13.57 -6.19 -1.31
CA ALA A 102 -13.17 -4.81 -1.55
C ALA A 102 -12.11 -4.81 -2.65
N TYR A 103 -12.08 -3.80 -3.50
CA TYR A 103 -11.15 -3.75 -4.63
C TYR A 103 -10.55 -2.38 -4.88
N ILE A 104 -9.36 -2.38 -5.48
CA ILE A 104 -8.74 -1.20 -6.08
C ILE A 104 -8.23 -1.58 -7.47
N LEU A 105 -8.73 -0.91 -8.50
CA LEU A 105 -8.26 -0.97 -9.88
C LEU A 105 -7.38 0.26 -10.15
N MET A 106 -6.16 0.04 -10.61
CA MET A 106 -5.17 1.09 -10.83
C MET A 106 -4.37 0.87 -12.11
N GLU A 107 -3.68 1.90 -12.58
CA GLU A 107 -2.76 1.78 -13.70
C GLU A 107 -1.58 0.85 -13.34
N ARG A 108 -1.13 0.08 -14.32
CA ARG A 108 0.10 -0.70 -14.22
C ARG A 108 1.28 0.20 -14.53
N VAL A 109 2.25 0.18 -13.62
CA VAL A 109 3.55 0.83 -13.81
C VAL A 109 4.52 -0.22 -14.38
N PRO A 110 4.96 -0.11 -15.65
CA PRO A 110 5.69 -1.19 -16.35
C PRO A 110 7.19 -1.18 -16.03
N TYR A 111 7.54 -1.04 -14.75
CA TYR A 111 8.91 -0.96 -14.26
C TYR A 111 9.23 -2.07 -13.27
N GLU A 112 10.52 -2.31 -13.04
CA GLU A 112 10.96 -3.36 -12.13
C GLU A 112 11.04 -2.84 -10.70
N SER A 113 10.82 -3.73 -9.73
CA SER A 113 11.13 -3.39 -8.34
C SER A 113 12.63 -3.25 -8.14
N LEU A 114 13.01 -2.32 -7.28
CA LEU A 114 14.39 -2.07 -6.89
C LEU A 114 15.03 -3.34 -6.31
N ALA A 115 14.29 -4.14 -5.54
CA ALA A 115 14.73 -5.45 -5.08
C ALA A 115 15.21 -6.36 -6.23
N ARG A 116 14.50 -6.37 -7.36
CA ARG A 116 14.90 -7.17 -8.53
C ARG A 116 16.12 -6.59 -9.22
N VAL A 117 16.23 -5.27 -9.31
CA VAL A 117 17.40 -4.57 -9.86
C VAL A 117 18.65 -4.88 -9.05
N LEU A 118 18.59 -4.72 -7.72
CA LEU A 118 19.70 -5.01 -6.81
C LEU A 118 20.17 -6.46 -6.92
N ARG A 119 19.23 -7.43 -6.93
CA ARG A 119 19.57 -8.85 -7.13
C ARG A 119 20.25 -9.12 -8.46
N ARG A 120 19.78 -8.48 -9.55
CA ARG A 120 20.36 -8.64 -10.88
C ARG A 120 21.76 -8.05 -10.99
N TRP A 121 22.04 -6.97 -10.25
CA TRP A 121 23.37 -6.40 -10.13
C TRP A 121 24.30 -7.18 -9.18
N GLY A 122 23.77 -8.19 -8.48
CA GLY A 122 24.54 -8.99 -7.54
C GLY A 122 25.01 -8.21 -6.32
N LEU A 123 24.27 -7.16 -5.94
CA LEU A 123 24.60 -6.35 -4.78
C LEU A 123 24.03 -6.99 -3.51
N ASP A 124 24.92 -7.23 -2.55
CA ASP A 124 24.63 -7.71 -1.19
C ASP A 124 24.74 -6.58 -0.14
N TYR A 125 24.79 -5.34 -0.60
CA TYR A 125 24.75 -4.12 0.20
C TYR A 125 23.86 -3.10 -0.46
N MET A 126 23.48 -2.06 0.28
CA MET A 126 22.65 -0.97 -0.24
C MET A 126 23.54 0.17 -0.77
N PRO A 127 23.53 0.46 -2.09
CA PRO A 127 24.29 1.59 -2.63
C PRO A 127 23.85 2.92 -2.03
N TRP A 128 24.76 3.89 -1.98
CA TRP A 128 24.46 5.21 -1.43
C TRP A 128 23.34 5.93 -2.22
N GLU A 129 23.23 5.68 -3.53
CA GLU A 129 22.16 6.19 -4.40
C GLU A 129 20.80 5.70 -3.91
N VAL A 130 20.76 4.42 -3.52
CA VAL A 130 19.54 3.75 -3.06
C VAL A 130 19.14 4.25 -1.67
N THR A 131 20.11 4.44 -0.77
CA THR A 131 19.92 5.14 0.52
C THR A 131 19.40 6.56 0.32
N THR A 132 19.93 7.30 -0.66
CA THR A 132 19.48 8.66 -0.98
C THR A 132 18.04 8.66 -1.51
N LEU A 133 17.70 7.69 -2.35
CA LEU A 133 16.34 7.52 -2.87
C LEU A 133 15.33 7.22 -1.75
N ALA A 134 15.64 6.27 -0.87
CA ALA A 134 14.77 5.97 0.28
C ALA A 134 14.61 7.20 1.19
N HIS A 135 15.69 7.92 1.46
CA HIS A 135 15.65 9.14 2.23
C HIS A 135 14.74 10.20 1.59
N TYR A 136 14.84 10.40 0.27
CA TYR A 136 13.94 11.26 -0.47
C TYR A 136 12.47 10.84 -0.28
N ILE A 137 12.13 9.57 -0.48
CA ILE A 137 10.75 9.06 -0.35
C ILE A 137 10.20 9.30 1.06
N VAL A 138 10.97 8.92 2.11
CA VAL A 138 10.53 9.06 3.51
C VAL A 138 10.32 10.53 3.87
N ARG A 139 11.23 11.42 3.43
CA ARG A 139 11.11 12.86 3.66
C ARG A 139 9.85 13.43 3.01
N GLU A 140 9.60 13.10 1.75
CA GLU A 140 8.43 13.59 1.02
C GLU A 140 7.12 13.12 1.68
N LEU A 141 7.04 11.85 2.10
CA LEU A 141 5.90 11.32 2.86
C LEU A 141 5.70 12.02 4.20
N ALA A 142 6.77 12.20 4.97
CA ALA A 142 6.72 12.87 6.26
C ALA A 142 6.22 14.32 6.13
N SER A 143 6.61 15.02 5.05
CA SER A 143 6.21 16.40 4.78
C SER A 143 4.70 16.60 4.60
N ILE A 144 3.97 15.53 4.22
CA ILE A 144 2.52 15.50 4.07
C ILE A 144 1.84 14.66 5.16
N GLY A 145 2.58 14.28 6.22
CA GLY A 145 2.05 13.57 7.36
C GLY A 145 1.63 12.13 7.08
N LEU A 146 2.27 11.45 6.11
CA LEU A 146 2.06 10.03 5.81
C LEU A 146 3.26 9.16 6.20
N ARG A 147 2.98 7.87 6.40
CA ARG A 147 3.96 6.77 6.49
C ARG A 147 3.49 5.62 5.62
N HIS A 148 4.42 5.00 4.89
CA HIS A 148 4.08 3.87 4.03
C HIS A 148 3.78 2.59 4.83
N ASN A 149 4.47 2.37 5.96
CA ASN A 149 4.42 1.17 6.81
C ASN A 149 4.87 -0.16 6.15
N ASP A 150 5.40 -0.10 4.93
CA ASP A 150 5.93 -1.25 4.17
C ASP A 150 6.92 -0.75 3.09
N LEU A 151 7.69 0.32 3.39
CA LEU A 151 8.63 0.86 2.40
C LEU A 151 9.88 -0.01 2.33
N GLU A 152 9.90 -0.93 1.39
CA GLU A 152 11.03 -1.85 1.13
C GLU A 152 11.39 -1.83 -0.36
N PRO A 153 12.58 -2.35 -0.74
CA PRO A 153 13.02 -2.33 -2.14
C PRO A 153 12.04 -3.04 -3.10
N ARG A 154 11.22 -3.97 -2.61
CA ARG A 154 10.19 -4.63 -3.44
C ARG A 154 9.03 -3.70 -3.84
N ASN A 155 8.81 -2.64 -3.07
CA ASN A 155 7.71 -1.69 -3.21
C ASN A 155 8.14 -0.35 -3.83
N ILE A 156 9.39 -0.27 -4.29
CA ILE A 156 9.93 0.86 -5.04
C ILE A 156 10.18 0.37 -6.46
N LEU A 157 9.52 0.99 -7.43
CA LEU A 157 9.74 0.72 -8.84
C LEU A 157 10.73 1.75 -9.40
N VAL A 158 11.70 1.27 -10.17
CA VAL A 158 12.72 2.11 -10.81
C VAL A 158 12.77 1.88 -12.31
N ASP A 159 13.12 2.94 -13.04
CA ASP A 159 13.34 2.86 -14.48
C ASP A 159 14.69 2.22 -14.84
N ARG A 160 15.04 2.25 -16.13
CA ARG A 160 16.29 1.67 -16.63
C ARG A 160 17.54 2.37 -16.10
N ASP A 161 17.41 3.64 -15.71
CA ASP A 161 18.49 4.47 -15.20
C ASP A 161 18.56 4.43 -13.66
N GLY A 162 17.70 3.64 -13.02
CA GLY A 162 17.61 3.54 -11.57
C GLY A 162 16.86 4.70 -10.91
N SER A 163 16.20 5.56 -11.70
CA SER A 163 15.41 6.67 -11.17
C SER A 163 14.06 6.17 -10.65
N LEU A 164 13.49 6.88 -9.67
CA LEU A 164 12.20 6.54 -9.08
C LEU A 164 11.07 6.62 -10.12
N ALA A 165 10.51 5.47 -10.46
CA ALA A 165 9.37 5.38 -11.37
C ALA A 165 8.03 5.41 -10.61
N SER A 166 7.94 4.71 -9.47
CA SER A 166 6.73 4.72 -8.62
C SER A 166 7.00 4.08 -7.26
N VAL A 167 6.27 4.50 -6.24
CA VAL A 167 6.12 3.76 -4.97
C VAL A 167 4.79 3.00 -4.99
N VAL A 168 4.79 1.72 -4.61
CA VAL A 168 3.64 0.82 -4.71
C VAL A 168 3.38 0.09 -3.38
N ASP A 169 2.27 -0.65 -3.33
CA ASP A 169 1.83 -1.42 -2.15
C ASP A 169 1.46 -0.59 -0.90
N TRP A 170 0.56 0.38 -1.10
CA TRP A 170 0.07 1.33 -0.09
C TRP A 170 -0.89 0.75 0.96
N ASP A 171 -1.05 -0.58 1.02
CA ASP A 171 -2.08 -1.26 1.81
C ASP A 171 -1.89 -1.02 3.32
N SER A 172 -0.66 -0.77 3.75
CA SER A 172 -0.31 -0.48 5.14
C SER A 172 -0.19 1.03 5.43
N CYS A 173 -0.35 1.90 4.44
CA CYS A 173 -0.10 3.33 4.60
C CYS A 173 -1.04 3.95 5.65
N THR A 174 -0.49 4.73 6.58
CA THR A 174 -1.25 5.42 7.63
C THR A 174 -0.78 6.85 7.81
N PRO A 175 -1.58 7.70 8.49
CA PRO A 175 -1.08 8.97 9.01
C PRO A 175 0.16 8.77 9.89
N LEU A 176 1.09 9.73 9.80
CA LEU A 176 2.40 9.72 10.47
C LEU A 176 2.26 9.58 12.00
N HIS A 177 1.26 10.23 12.61
CA HIS A 177 1.06 10.17 14.06
C HIS A 177 0.48 8.85 14.59
N ILE A 178 -0.09 8.01 13.71
CA ILE A 178 -0.68 6.70 14.07
C ILE A 178 0.29 5.55 13.79
N GLY A 179 1.11 5.69 12.75
CA GLY A 179 1.89 4.59 12.20
C GLY A 179 2.93 4.03 13.18
N GLY A 180 2.94 2.71 13.34
CA GLY A 180 3.94 1.97 14.11
C GLY A 180 5.10 1.42 13.28
N GLU A 181 5.26 1.83 12.01
CA GLU A 181 6.29 1.35 11.05
C GLU A 181 7.64 1.12 11.71
N TYR A 182 8.12 2.11 12.46
CA TYR A 182 9.47 2.13 13.02
C TYR A 182 9.66 1.18 14.20
N ALA A 183 8.66 1.10 15.09
CA ALA A 183 8.66 0.08 16.13
C ALA A 183 8.55 -1.33 15.54
N ARG A 184 7.82 -1.50 14.43
CA ARG A 184 7.72 -2.77 13.70
C ARG A 184 9.02 -3.14 13.00
N GLN A 185 9.66 -2.24 12.27
CA GLN A 185 10.92 -2.52 11.56
C GLN A 185 12.04 -2.92 12.53
N ILE A 186 12.11 -2.26 13.69
CA ILE A 186 13.06 -2.60 14.76
C ILE A 186 12.74 -3.96 15.41
N SER A 187 11.45 -4.33 15.51
CA SER A 187 11.01 -5.60 16.12
C SER A 187 10.88 -6.77 15.15
N HIS A 188 10.94 -6.54 13.83
CA HIS A 188 10.83 -7.60 12.83
C HIS A 188 12.08 -8.47 12.77
N ASN A 189 11.84 -9.76 12.59
CA ASN A 189 12.83 -10.82 12.64
C ASN A 189 13.86 -10.67 11.48
N PRO A 190 15.18 -10.63 11.76
CA PRO A 190 16.22 -10.45 10.74
C PRO A 190 16.26 -11.54 9.65
N SER A 191 15.61 -12.69 9.86
CA SER A 191 15.65 -13.85 8.95
C SER A 191 15.04 -13.65 7.55
N PHE A 192 14.27 -12.58 7.32
CA PHE A 192 13.67 -12.28 6.02
C PHE A 192 14.32 -11.10 5.30
N ARG A 193 15.40 -10.54 5.86
CA ARG A 193 16.02 -9.33 5.33
C ARG A 193 16.95 -9.64 4.17
N LEU A 194 16.91 -8.79 3.15
CA LEU A 194 17.99 -8.77 2.17
C LEU A 194 19.25 -8.17 2.82
N PRO A 195 20.44 -8.66 2.47
CA PRO A 195 21.70 -8.02 2.84
C PRO A 195 21.67 -6.51 2.54
N GLY A 196 22.02 -5.67 3.53
CA GLY A 196 22.01 -4.22 3.41
C GLY A 196 20.68 -3.52 3.76
N GLU A 197 19.56 -4.23 4.01
CA GLU A 197 18.32 -3.58 4.47
C GLU A 197 18.45 -2.92 5.85
N GLU A 198 19.42 -3.39 6.65
CA GLU A 198 19.72 -2.80 7.96
C GLU A 198 20.22 -1.35 7.86
N ASP A 199 20.91 -1.04 6.76
CA ASP A 199 21.41 0.30 6.47
C ASP A 199 20.28 1.27 6.15
N TRP A 200 19.04 0.83 5.91
CA TRP A 200 17.92 1.73 5.69
C TRP A 200 17.19 2.14 6.96
N PHE A 201 17.33 1.40 8.06
CA PHE A 201 16.59 1.69 9.30
C PHE A 201 16.91 3.04 9.91
N HIS A 202 18.15 3.52 9.76
CA HIS A 202 18.53 4.83 10.29
C HIS A 202 17.83 5.99 9.57
N ILE A 203 17.42 5.83 8.30
CA ILE A 203 16.69 6.85 7.54
C ILE A 203 15.31 7.06 8.16
N PHE A 204 14.61 5.96 8.41
CA PHE A 204 13.28 5.95 9.01
C PHE A 204 13.24 6.58 10.40
N LEU A 205 14.30 6.33 11.16
CA LEU A 205 14.57 6.92 12.46
C LEU A 205 14.63 8.47 12.42
N LEU A 206 15.19 9.08 11.38
CA LEU A 206 15.27 10.55 11.24
C LEU A 206 13.90 11.27 11.17
N TYR A 207 12.85 10.56 10.74
CA TYR A 207 11.52 11.12 10.53
C TYR A 207 10.49 10.55 11.51
N THR A 208 10.97 9.97 12.61
CA THR A 208 10.11 9.40 13.65
C THR A 208 9.64 10.48 14.61
N LEU A 209 8.32 10.56 14.77
CA LEU A 209 7.70 11.24 15.91
C LEU A 209 7.53 10.23 17.05
N ASP A 210 7.71 10.68 18.28
CA ASP A 210 7.40 9.92 19.48
C ASP A 210 5.88 9.73 19.61
N ARG A 211 5.44 9.00 20.64
CA ARG A 211 4.00 8.73 20.86
C ARG A 211 3.18 9.98 21.19
N THR A 212 3.83 11.10 21.48
CA THR A 212 3.19 12.38 21.80
C THR A 212 3.11 13.32 20.58
N GLY A 213 3.71 12.91 19.44
CA GLY A 213 3.80 13.73 18.23
C GLY A 213 4.98 14.70 18.25
N GLU A 214 5.85 14.62 19.26
CA GLU A 214 7.11 15.34 19.29
C GLU A 214 8.13 14.61 18.41
N GLU A 215 8.96 15.34 17.68
CA GLU A 215 10.06 14.73 16.93
C GLU A 215 10.98 13.99 17.90
N ILE A 216 11.25 12.70 17.65
CA ILE A 216 12.32 12.01 18.36
C ILE A 216 13.60 12.65 17.86
N LEU A 217 14.14 13.60 18.63
CA LEU A 217 15.55 13.97 18.56
C LEU A 217 16.35 12.73 18.92
N LEU A 218 16.62 11.89 17.91
CA LEU A 218 17.61 10.85 18.06
C LEU A 218 18.92 11.55 18.28
N GLY A 219 19.32 11.58 19.55
CA GLY A 219 20.55 12.17 19.99
C GLY A 219 21.67 11.75 19.05
N SER A 220 22.25 12.75 18.42
CA SER A 220 23.68 12.90 18.17
C SER A 220 24.48 11.67 18.62
N SER A 221 24.58 10.69 17.73
CA SER A 221 25.65 9.71 17.83
C SER A 221 26.94 10.51 17.90
N ARG A 222 27.78 10.24 18.91
CA ARG A 222 29.10 10.87 19.05
C ARG A 222 30.03 10.60 17.86
N TYR A 223 29.59 9.76 16.90
CA TYR A 223 30.20 9.63 15.60
C TYR A 223 29.48 10.56 14.60
N ASP A 224 30.18 11.63 14.23
CA ASP A 224 29.87 12.56 13.13
C ASP A 224 28.92 13.76 13.37
N ASN A 225 29.14 14.48 14.47
CA ASN A 225 28.54 15.81 14.72
C ASN A 225 28.89 16.91 13.69
N LYS A 226 29.78 16.68 12.71
CA LYS A 226 30.13 17.74 11.74
C LYS A 226 29.20 17.83 10.53
N ARG A 227 28.32 16.85 10.29
CA ARG A 227 27.43 16.84 9.10
C ARG A 227 25.95 17.10 9.38
N LEU A 228 25.50 17.05 10.62
CA LEU A 228 24.07 17.18 10.97
C LEU A 228 23.61 18.60 11.38
N HIS A 229 24.52 19.57 11.54
CA HIS A 229 24.18 20.92 12.01
C HIS A 229 23.43 21.84 11.01
N TYR A 230 22.98 21.32 9.87
CA TYR A 230 22.36 22.14 8.81
C TYR A 230 20.90 21.80 8.49
N TRP A 231 20.22 20.92 9.24
CA TRP A 231 18.86 20.51 8.87
C TRP A 231 17.77 21.17 9.71
N PRO A 232 16.87 21.96 9.10
CA PRO A 232 15.75 22.57 9.80
C PRO A 232 14.70 21.51 10.16
N LEU A 233 14.25 21.57 11.43
CA LEU A 233 13.14 20.79 11.98
C LEU A 233 11.86 21.08 11.16
N VAL A 234 11.20 20.04 10.63
CA VAL A 234 10.02 20.18 9.78
C VAL A 234 8.77 19.99 10.64
N LYS A 235 8.25 21.09 11.18
CA LYS A 235 6.94 21.07 11.87
C LYS A 235 5.84 20.69 10.88
N SER A 236 5.29 19.49 11.01
CA SER A 236 4.16 19.01 10.20
C SER A 236 2.85 19.66 10.65
N LYS A 237 2.15 20.36 9.73
CA LYS A 237 0.78 20.87 9.90
C LYS A 237 -0.29 19.82 9.55
N ALA A 238 0.08 18.55 9.34
CA ALA A 238 -0.78 17.57 8.70
C ALA A 238 -1.95 17.05 9.57
N ALA A 239 -2.05 17.44 10.84
CA ALA A 239 -3.13 17.00 11.72
C ALA A 239 -4.51 17.61 11.38
N ASP A 240 -4.56 18.66 10.56
CA ASP A 240 -5.79 19.45 10.33
C ASP A 240 -6.57 19.08 9.04
N ILE A 241 -6.15 18.05 8.30
CA ILE A 241 -6.76 17.68 7.01
C ILE A 241 -7.47 16.33 7.14
N ILE A 242 -8.65 16.33 7.77
CA ILE A 242 -9.65 15.27 7.53
C ILE A 242 -10.79 15.96 6.78
N ALA A 243 -10.70 15.98 5.45
CA ALA A 243 -11.81 16.42 4.64
C ALA A 243 -13.00 15.46 4.84
N PRO A 244 -14.25 15.96 4.93
CA PRO A 244 -15.43 15.11 4.93
C PRO A 244 -15.49 14.29 3.63
N PRO A 245 -16.19 13.13 3.61
CA PRO A 245 -16.27 12.31 2.41
C PRO A 245 -17.03 13.07 1.33
N VAL A 246 -16.29 13.69 0.42
CA VAL A 246 -16.80 14.05 -0.90
C VAL A 246 -17.14 12.73 -1.58
N THR A 247 -18.29 12.66 -2.26
CA THR A 247 -18.64 11.52 -3.10
C THR A 247 -17.62 11.43 -4.24
N ASP A 248 -16.54 10.69 -4.01
CA ASP A 248 -15.54 10.41 -5.03
C ASP A 248 -16.21 9.59 -6.14
N PRO A 249 -16.27 10.10 -7.39
CA PRO A 249 -16.91 9.39 -8.48
C PRO A 249 -16.22 8.05 -8.84
N ARG A 250 -14.98 7.85 -8.39
CA ARG A 250 -14.25 6.58 -8.52
C ARG A 250 -14.72 5.53 -7.51
N ASN A 251 -15.35 5.95 -6.40
CA ASN A 251 -15.90 5.06 -5.40
C ASN A 251 -17.21 4.45 -5.90
N GLN A 252 -17.11 3.25 -6.47
CA GLN A 252 -18.24 2.52 -6.99
C GLN A 252 -18.57 1.38 -6.04
N SER A 253 -19.56 1.62 -5.18
CA SER A 253 -20.20 0.57 -4.40
C SER A 253 -21.37 0.02 -5.19
N PHE A 254 -21.21 -1.18 -5.77
CA PHE A 254 -22.33 -1.85 -6.42
C PHE A 254 -23.20 -2.48 -5.34
N SER A 255 -24.30 -1.83 -5.00
CA SER A 255 -25.29 -2.32 -4.03
C SER A 255 -26.16 -3.46 -4.59
N ARG A 256 -25.62 -4.29 -5.49
CA ARG A 256 -26.24 -5.58 -5.77
C ARG A 256 -25.82 -6.48 -4.61
N GLN A 257 -26.64 -6.47 -3.55
CA GLN A 257 -26.55 -7.46 -2.48
C GLN A 257 -26.38 -8.83 -3.14
N MET A 258 -25.47 -9.66 -2.60
CA MET A 258 -25.24 -11.04 -3.05
C MET A 258 -26.60 -11.67 -3.36
N SER A 259 -26.93 -11.71 -4.65
CA SER A 259 -28.10 -12.45 -5.10
C SER A 259 -27.72 -13.88 -4.81
N ALA A 260 -28.50 -14.55 -3.96
CA ALA A 260 -28.22 -15.92 -3.53
C ALA A 260 -27.72 -16.73 -4.73
N SER A 261 -26.53 -17.34 -4.61
CA SER A 261 -25.92 -18.14 -5.66
C SER A 261 -26.99 -19.04 -6.28
N MET A 262 -27.34 -18.74 -7.53
CA MET A 262 -28.26 -19.56 -8.30
C MET A 262 -27.53 -20.89 -8.49
N ARG A 263 -27.99 -21.93 -7.77
CA ARG A 263 -27.52 -23.29 -8.04
C ARG A 263 -27.90 -23.62 -9.48
N VAL A 264 -26.92 -23.64 -10.36
CA VAL A 264 -27.05 -24.29 -11.66
C VAL A 264 -27.21 -25.77 -11.35
N THR A 265 -28.45 -26.24 -11.46
CA THR A 265 -28.74 -27.67 -11.47
C THR A 265 -28.28 -28.19 -12.83
N THR A 266 -27.46 -29.25 -12.79
CA THR A 266 -27.03 -30.01 -13.97
C THR A 266 -28.15 -30.91 -14.46
#